data_AF-A0A5Q3HKE9-F1
#
_entry.id   AF-A0A5Q3HKE9-F1
#
_cell.length_a   1.000
_cell.length_b   1.000
_cell.length_c   1.000
_cell.angle_alpha   90.00
_cell.angle_beta   90.00
_cell.angle_gamma   90.00
#
_symmetry.space_group_name_H-M   'P 1'
#
loop_
_entity.id
_entity.type
_entity.pdbx_description
1 polymer ?
#
loop_
_entity_poly.entity_id
_entity_poly.type
_entity_poly.pdbx_seq_one_letter_code
_entity_poly.pdbx_strand_id
1 'polypeptide(L)'
;MPLFSWPAMWLLCAGAAVTSANAQQAPPREWLTPPPGDVARGMALYQERCTACHAVDSNKIGPAHRGVMGRRVGGLPGYKYSDEVARSRLR
;
A
#
# COMPACT_ATOMS: atom_id res chain seq x y z
N MET A 1 -39.44 -33.63 2.36
CA MET A 1 -37.96 -33.61 2.25
C MET A 1 -37.54 -34.38 1.01
N PRO A 2 -37.44 -33.76 -0.18
CA PRO A 2 -36.84 -34.42 -1.34
C PRO A 2 -35.35 -34.07 -1.44
N LEU A 3 -34.54 -35.13 -1.46
CA LEU A 3 -33.12 -35.13 -1.79
C LEU A 3 -32.99 -34.91 -3.31
N PHE A 4 -32.30 -33.85 -3.74
CA PHE A 4 -31.82 -33.72 -5.12
C PHE A 4 -30.31 -33.47 -5.08
N SER A 5 -29.56 -34.56 -5.23
CA SER A 5 -28.12 -34.61 -5.41
C SER A 5 -27.81 -34.46 -6.90
N TRP A 6 -27.05 -33.44 -7.27
CA TRP A 6 -26.40 -33.37 -8.58
C TRP A 6 -24.98 -32.79 -8.50
N PRO A 7 -23.94 -33.64 -8.56
CA PRO A 7 -22.58 -33.21 -8.86
C PRO A 7 -22.19 -33.77 -10.24
N ALA A 8 -22.56 -33.10 -11.34
CA ALA A 8 -22.18 -33.57 -12.68
C ALA A 8 -22.27 -32.48 -13.76
N MET A 9 -21.65 -31.31 -13.55
CA MET A 9 -21.53 -30.32 -14.63
C MET A 9 -20.15 -29.65 -14.64
N TRP A 10 -19.10 -30.46 -14.66
CA TRP A 10 -17.70 -30.01 -14.62
C TRP A 10 -16.86 -30.43 -15.83
N LEU A 11 -17.43 -30.67 -17.03
CA LEU A 11 -16.61 -31.32 -18.06
C LEU A 11 -16.77 -31.01 -19.55
N LEU A 12 -17.33 -29.89 -20.02
CA LEU A 12 -17.13 -29.54 -21.45
C LEU A 12 -17.16 -28.03 -21.68
N CYS A 13 -16.00 -27.45 -22.01
CA CYS A 13 -15.79 -26.53 -23.14
C CYS A 13 -14.33 -26.03 -23.12
N ALA A 14 -13.48 -26.77 -23.81
CA ALA A 14 -12.24 -26.25 -24.35
C ALA A 14 -12.55 -25.09 -25.32
N GLY A 15 -11.79 -24.00 -25.27
CA GLY A 15 -11.74 -23.02 -26.36
C GLY A 15 -11.48 -21.59 -25.93
N ALA A 16 -10.24 -21.14 -26.08
CA ALA A 16 -9.85 -19.93 -26.82
C ALA A 16 -8.35 -19.73 -26.63
N ALA A 17 -7.62 -19.63 -27.74
CA ALA A 17 -6.22 -19.24 -27.76
C ALA A 17 -6.04 -17.91 -27.02
N VAL A 18 -5.19 -17.89 -26.00
CA VAL A 18 -4.74 -16.66 -25.36
C VAL A 18 -3.83 -15.96 -26.36
N THR A 19 -4.41 -15.04 -27.13
CA THR A 19 -3.62 -13.98 -27.76
C THR A 19 -2.94 -13.24 -26.61
N SER A 20 -1.61 -13.26 -26.58
CA SER A 20 -0.86 -12.56 -25.54
C SER A 20 -1.21 -11.09 -25.64
N ALA A 21 -1.95 -10.58 -24.64
CA ALA A 21 -2.20 -9.16 -24.49
C ALA A 21 -0.86 -8.45 -24.42
N ASN A 22 -0.69 -7.47 -25.32
CA ASN A 22 0.45 -6.59 -25.40
C ASN A 22 0.66 -5.90 -24.04
N ALA A 23 1.63 -6.37 -23.26
CA ALA A 23 2.02 -5.73 -22.01
C ALA A 23 2.78 -4.45 -22.35
N GLN A 24 2.06 -3.34 -22.48
CA GLN A 24 2.67 -2.02 -22.62
C GLN A 24 3.50 -1.75 -21.36
N GLN A 25 4.82 -1.66 -21.51
CA GLN A 25 5.71 -1.28 -20.42
C GLN A 25 5.32 0.12 -19.92
N ALA A 26 5.07 0.24 -18.61
CA ALA A 26 4.94 1.54 -17.97
C ALA A 26 6.24 2.34 -18.16
N PRO A 27 6.17 3.67 -18.40
CA PRO A 27 7.36 4.48 -18.55
C PRO A 27 8.21 4.43 -17.28
N PRO A 28 9.54 4.64 -17.39
CA PRO A 28 10.42 4.72 -16.24
C PRO A 28 9.93 5.81 -15.28
N ARG A 29 9.98 5.51 -13.97
CA ARG A 29 9.64 6.48 -12.92
C ARG A 29 10.75 7.52 -12.83
N GLU A 30 10.61 8.61 -13.58
CA GLU A 30 11.45 9.78 -13.43
C GLU A 30 11.04 10.56 -12.18
N TRP A 31 12.00 10.77 -11.27
CA TRP A 31 11.78 11.55 -10.06
C TRP A 31 12.05 13.02 -10.36
N LEU A 32 11.00 13.82 -10.52
CA LEU A 32 11.15 15.28 -10.53
C LEU A 32 11.41 15.76 -9.10
N THR A 33 12.42 16.62 -8.94
CA THR A 33 12.65 17.31 -7.67
C THR A 33 11.62 18.44 -7.55
N PRO A 34 10.67 18.38 -6.59
CA PRO A 34 9.76 19.49 -6.38
C PRO A 34 10.51 20.70 -5.81
N PRO A 35 9.97 21.92 -5.93
CA PRO A 35 10.51 23.07 -5.22
C PRO A 35 10.54 22.81 -3.70
N PRO A 36 11.41 23.50 -2.94
CA PRO A 36 11.43 23.38 -1.49
C PRO A 36 10.03 23.57 -0.87
N GLY A 37 9.68 22.76 0.10
CA GLY A 37 8.40 22.86 0.80
C GLY A 37 8.35 24.05 1.77
N ASP A 38 7.15 24.55 2.04
CA ASP A 38 6.87 25.54 3.09
C ASP A 38 6.57 24.82 4.42
N VAL A 39 7.41 25.07 5.44
CA VAL A 39 7.31 24.44 6.76
C VAL A 39 6.03 24.85 7.50
N ALA A 40 5.62 26.12 7.43
CA ALA A 40 4.45 26.61 8.14
C ALA A 40 3.17 25.98 7.54
N ARG A 41 3.09 25.95 6.21
CA ARG A 41 2.02 25.24 5.51
C ARG A 41 2.01 23.74 5.83
N GLY A 42 3.18 23.10 5.84
CA GLY A 42 3.32 21.68 6.17
C GLY A 42 2.85 21.35 7.58
N MET A 43 3.14 22.22 8.55
CA MET A 43 2.68 22.08 9.92
C MET A 43 1.15 22.13 10.02
N ALA A 44 0.50 23.10 9.35
CA ALA A 44 -0.96 23.19 9.32
C ALA A 44 -1.61 21.93 8.73
N LEU A 45 -1.10 21.44 7.59
CA LEU A 45 -1.58 20.22 6.97
C LEU A 45 -1.37 18.98 7.86
N TYR A 46 -0.24 18.89 8.55
CA TYR A 46 0.02 17.79 9.47
C TYR A 46 -1.01 17.76 10.60
N GLN A 47 -1.30 18.92 11.18
CA GLN A 47 -2.31 19.07 12.22
C GLN A 47 -3.69 18.63 11.74
N GLU A 48 -4.11 19.10 10.57
CA GLU A 48 -5.44 18.80 10.01
C GLU A 48 -5.61 17.34 9.55
N ARG A 49 -4.56 16.72 9.00
CA ARG A 49 -4.71 15.48 8.21
C ARG A 49 -4.07 14.26 8.85
N CYS A 50 -3.08 14.44 9.71
CA CYS A 50 -2.26 13.33 10.20
C CYS A 50 -2.50 13.02 11.67
N THR A 51 -2.82 14.03 12.49
CA THR A 51 -2.83 13.90 13.96
C THR A 51 -3.91 12.99 14.53
N ALA A 52 -4.98 12.75 13.76
CA ALA A 52 -6.02 11.79 14.12
C ALA A 52 -5.45 10.38 14.30
N CYS A 53 -4.49 9.98 13.44
CA CYS A 53 -3.91 8.64 13.47
C CYS A 53 -2.47 8.63 14.00
N HIS A 54 -1.71 9.71 13.83
CA HIS A 54 -0.28 9.76 14.11
C HIS A 54 0.08 10.80 15.18
N ALA A 55 1.26 10.62 15.76
CA ALA A 55 1.95 11.64 16.54
C ALA A 55 3.41 11.72 16.09
N VAL A 56 4.06 12.81 16.49
CA VAL A 56 5.48 12.99 16.19
C VAL A 56 6.31 11.97 16.95
N ASP A 57 6.02 11.79 18.25
CA ASP A 57 6.91 11.10 19.20
C ASP A 57 6.34 9.83 19.82
N SER A 58 5.08 9.51 19.53
CA SER A 58 4.43 8.33 20.09
C SER A 58 3.66 7.54 19.02
N ASN A 59 3.62 6.23 19.23
CA ASN A 59 2.77 5.33 18.46
C ASN A 59 1.31 5.52 18.91
N LYS A 60 0.39 5.60 17.95
CA LYS A 60 -1.05 5.66 18.16
C LYS A 60 -1.71 4.56 17.31
N ILE A 61 -2.83 4.89 16.64
CA ILE A 61 -3.40 4.10 15.55
C ILE A 61 -2.31 3.86 14.50
N GLY A 62 -1.52 4.89 14.15
CA GLY A 62 -0.36 4.85 13.27
C GLY A 62 0.98 4.99 14.00
N PRO A 63 2.11 4.66 13.34
CA PRO A 63 3.47 4.81 13.89
C PRO A 63 3.86 6.27 14.12
N ALA A 64 4.82 6.51 15.02
CA ALA A 64 5.42 7.82 15.23
C ALA A 64 6.15 8.35 13.97
N HIS A 65 6.00 9.65 13.69
CA HIS A 65 6.58 10.28 12.51
C HIS A 65 7.98 10.87 12.69
N ARG A 66 8.52 10.97 13.92
CA ARG A 66 9.91 11.39 14.11
C ARG A 66 10.83 10.47 13.32
N GLY A 67 11.67 11.06 12.48
CA GLY A 67 12.63 10.33 11.63
C GLY A 67 11.96 9.48 10.54
N VAL A 68 10.77 9.84 10.05
CA VAL A 68 10.12 9.13 8.94
C VAL A 68 10.83 9.35 7.60
N MET A 69 11.38 10.55 7.37
CA MET A 69 12.09 10.87 6.13
C MET A 69 13.36 10.03 6.02
N GLY A 70 13.47 9.25 4.95
CA GLY A 70 14.60 8.35 4.70
C GLY A 70 14.58 7.03 5.49
N ARG A 71 13.56 6.80 6.33
CA ARG A 71 13.40 5.54 7.06
C ARG A 71 12.70 4.50 6.19
N ARG A 72 13.22 3.27 6.20
CA ARG A 72 12.61 2.11 5.54
C ARG A 72 11.12 1.97 5.89
N VAL A 73 10.29 1.72 4.87
CA VAL A 73 8.86 1.41 5.04
C VAL A 73 8.69 0.25 6.02
N GLY A 74 7.79 0.42 7.00
CA GLY A 74 7.57 -0.60 8.05
C GLY A 74 8.70 -0.73 9.08
N GLY A 75 9.67 0.19 9.09
CA GLY A 75 10.91 0.06 9.86
C GLY A 75 10.94 0.74 11.23
N LEU A 76 9.82 1.28 11.75
CA LEU A 76 9.82 1.88 13.10
C LEU A 76 9.85 0.78 14.18
N PRO A 77 10.86 0.75 15.07
CA PRO A 77 10.89 -0.22 16.16
C PRO A 77 9.71 -0.08 17.11
N GLY A 78 9.17 -1.21 17.57
CA GLY A 78 8.09 -1.23 18.56
C GLY A 78 6.70 -0.85 18.02
N TYR A 79 6.52 -0.70 16.71
CA TYR A 79 5.19 -0.56 16.09
C TYR A 79 4.81 -1.83 15.33
N LYS A 80 3.57 -2.31 15.53
CA LYS A 80 3.06 -3.51 14.87
C LYS A 80 2.45 -3.15 13.51
N TYR A 81 3.26 -3.27 12.47
CA TYR A 81 2.82 -3.12 11.08
C TYR A 81 1.98 -4.30 10.61
N SER A 82 1.23 -4.12 9.52
CA SER A 82 0.70 -5.24 8.76
C SER A 82 1.84 -6.04 8.13
N ASP A 83 1.54 -7.29 7.81
CA ASP A 83 2.44 -8.24 7.17
C ASP A 83 3.02 -7.70 5.84
N GLU A 84 2.21 -7.00 5.07
CA GLU A 84 2.58 -6.43 3.78
C GLU A 84 3.57 -5.27 3.95
N VAL A 85 3.28 -4.37 4.90
CA VAL A 85 4.14 -3.20 5.15
C VAL A 85 5.45 -3.62 5.82
N ALA A 86 5.40 -4.58 6.75
CA ALA A 86 6.59 -5.12 7.42
C ALA A 86 7.56 -5.81 6.46
N ARG A 87 7.04 -6.50 5.43
CA ARG A 87 7.85 -7.16 4.40
C ARG A 87 8.24 -6.25 3.23
N SER A 88 7.88 -4.98 3.27
CA SER A 88 8.18 -4.04 2.20
C SER A 88 9.68 -3.89 1.99
N ARG A 89 10.09 -3.94 0.73
CA ARG A 89 11.48 -3.71 0.31
C ARG A 89 11.74 -2.25 -0.05
N LEU A 90 10.72 -1.40 0.02
CA LEU A 90 10.80 0.02 -0.25
C LEU A 90 11.59 0.74 0.86
N ARG A 91 12.34 1.76 0.45
CA ARG A 91 13.01 2.69 1.36
C ARG A 91 12.29 4.01 1.36
#